data_AF-A0A0D9P6X1-F1
#
_entry.id   AF-A0A0D9P6X1-F1
#
_cell.length_a   1.000
_cell.length_b   1.000
_cell.length_c   1.000
_cell.angle_alpha   90.00
_cell.angle_beta   90.00
_cell.angle_gamma   90.00
#
_symmetry.space_group_name_H-M   'P 1'
#
loop_
_entity.id
_entity.type
_entity.pdbx_description
1 polymer ?
#
loop_
_entity_poly.entity_id
_entity_poly.type
_entity_poly.pdbx_seq_one_letter_code
_entity_poly.pdbx_strand_id
1 'polypeptide(L)'
;MATTGRPSIVGPDSGPSAPYPYKMEGKVISGFGRGSKELGIPTANLPVDSALTPWISSIPSGVYFGYAAEVHVLHGFTADFYDAHMRLLILGFIREEKDYKSLEALIDDINFDCEVAKSSLARQAWKAESVGDGAEYLLKKL
;
A
#
# COMPACT_ATOMS: atom_id res chain seq x y z
N MET A 1 -13.01 6.37 -22.18
CA MET A 1 -12.08 7.38 -22.75
C MET A 1 -10.71 7.12 -22.15
N ALA A 2 -9.67 7.02 -22.97
CA ALA A 2 -8.32 6.64 -22.53
C ALA A 2 -7.80 7.57 -21.41
N THR A 3 -7.21 6.98 -20.37
CA THR A 3 -6.51 7.63 -19.24
C THR A 3 -5.22 8.28 -19.72
N THR A 4 -5.30 9.28 -20.60
CA THR A 4 -4.12 9.94 -21.16
C THR A 4 -3.47 10.86 -20.12
N GLY A 5 -2.33 10.43 -19.59
CA GLY A 5 -1.40 11.30 -18.85
C GLY A 5 -0.82 10.71 -17.56
N ARG A 6 -1.36 9.61 -17.03
CA ARG A 6 -0.81 8.98 -15.83
C ARG A 6 0.35 8.04 -16.22
N PRO A 7 1.52 8.12 -15.55
CA PRO A 7 2.62 7.23 -15.85
C PRO A 7 2.30 5.80 -15.42
N SER A 8 2.75 4.81 -16.19
CA SER A 8 2.62 3.38 -15.87
C SER A 8 3.65 2.89 -14.84
N ILE A 9 4.61 3.73 -14.50
CA ILE A 9 5.66 3.49 -13.51
C ILE A 9 6.01 4.79 -12.80
N VAL A 10 6.32 4.74 -11.50
CA VAL A 10 6.63 5.94 -10.70
C VAL A 10 7.96 5.79 -9.96
N GLY A 11 8.60 6.92 -9.67
CA GLY A 11 9.90 6.98 -8.98
C GLY A 11 11.10 6.60 -9.87
N PRO A 12 12.33 6.91 -9.43
CA PRO A 12 13.53 6.75 -10.24
C PRO A 12 13.98 5.28 -10.37
N ASP A 13 14.76 4.98 -11.40
CA ASP A 13 15.30 3.63 -11.63
C ASP A 13 16.29 3.19 -10.56
N SER A 14 16.89 4.14 -9.84
CA SER A 14 17.82 3.88 -8.73
C SER A 14 17.16 3.36 -7.46
N GLY A 15 15.84 3.24 -7.41
CA GLY A 15 15.10 2.80 -6.22
C GLY A 15 14.40 3.93 -5.48
N PRO A 16 13.75 3.63 -4.35
CA PRO A 16 13.16 4.64 -3.47
C PRO A 16 14.19 5.68 -3.03
N SER A 17 13.83 6.96 -3.04
CA SER A 17 14.64 8.05 -2.50
C SER A 17 14.10 8.52 -1.17
N ALA A 18 14.92 9.22 -0.37
CA ALA A 18 14.44 9.85 0.86
C ALA A 18 13.16 10.66 0.59
N PRO A 19 12.14 10.56 1.46
CA PRO A 19 12.17 9.97 2.81
C PRO A 19 11.83 8.46 2.89
N TYR A 20 11.67 7.77 1.77
CA TYR A 20 11.37 6.33 1.78
C TYR A 20 12.58 5.49 2.22
N PRO A 21 12.35 4.30 2.83
CA PRO A 21 11.05 3.69 3.11
C PRO A 21 10.36 4.26 4.36
N TYR A 22 9.03 4.40 4.31
CA TYR A 22 8.23 4.55 5.52
C TYR A 22 7.80 3.17 6.03
N LYS A 23 7.69 3.04 7.35
CA LYS A 23 7.33 1.80 8.04
C LYS A 23 6.10 2.02 8.89
N MET A 24 5.17 1.08 8.83
CA MET A 24 3.93 1.06 9.61
C MET A 24 3.59 -0.39 9.97
N GLU A 25 3.15 -0.63 11.19
CA GLU A 25 2.63 -1.93 11.59
C GLU A 25 1.43 -1.78 12.54
N GLY A 26 0.59 -2.81 12.58
CA GLY A 26 -0.54 -2.85 13.49
C GLY A 26 -1.47 -4.02 13.21
N LYS A 27 -2.44 -4.21 14.10
CA LYS A 27 -3.54 -5.14 13.87
C LYS A 27 -4.53 -4.54 12.90
N VAL A 28 -5.03 -5.32 11.96
CA VAL A 28 -6.10 -4.89 11.08
C VAL A 28 -7.37 -4.64 11.89
N ILE A 29 -7.93 -3.44 11.73
CA ILE A 29 -9.16 -3.00 12.38
C ILE A 29 -10.32 -2.93 11.39
N SER A 30 -11.54 -3.00 11.92
CA SER A 30 -12.75 -2.82 11.14
C SER A 30 -12.82 -1.41 10.56
N GLY A 31 -13.11 -1.34 9.26
CA GLY A 31 -13.40 -0.08 8.57
C GLY A 31 -14.89 0.27 8.63
N PHE A 32 -15.27 1.27 7.86
CA PHE A 32 -16.65 1.77 7.80
C PHE A 32 -17.62 0.89 6.99
N GLY A 33 -17.23 -0.31 6.57
CA GLY A 33 -18.10 -1.29 5.91
C GLY A 33 -18.68 -0.86 4.55
N ARG A 34 -18.18 0.22 3.95
CA ARG A 34 -18.77 0.85 2.75
C ARG A 34 -18.11 0.51 1.42
N GLY A 35 -16.91 -0.09 1.41
CA GLY A 35 -16.08 -0.15 0.19
C GLY A 35 -15.80 -1.55 -0.33
N SER A 36 -15.16 -2.41 0.47
CA SER A 36 -14.47 -3.60 -0.07
C SER A 36 -15.37 -4.63 -0.75
N LYS A 37 -16.58 -4.88 -0.23
CA LYS A 37 -17.53 -5.85 -0.81
C LYS A 37 -18.16 -5.38 -2.13
N GLU A 38 -18.42 -4.07 -2.27
CA GLU A 38 -19.00 -3.49 -3.49
C GLU A 38 -17.93 -3.17 -4.54
N LEU A 39 -16.72 -2.80 -4.11
CA LEU A 39 -15.57 -2.56 -4.98
C LEU A 39 -15.00 -3.85 -5.59
N GLY A 40 -15.19 -5.01 -4.92
CA GLY A 40 -14.52 -6.26 -5.28
C GLY A 40 -13.01 -6.26 -4.98
N ILE A 41 -12.54 -5.28 -4.21
CA ILE A 41 -11.12 -5.07 -3.88
C ILE A 41 -10.98 -5.20 -2.36
N PRO A 42 -10.27 -6.21 -1.84
CA PRO A 42 -10.07 -6.36 -0.41
C PRO A 42 -9.23 -5.20 0.13
N THR A 43 -9.67 -4.60 1.24
CA THR A 43 -8.96 -3.48 1.89
C THR A 43 -8.82 -3.72 3.39
N ALA A 44 -7.66 -3.33 3.92
CA ALA A 44 -7.33 -3.42 5.33
C ALA A 44 -7.17 -2.01 5.91
N ASN A 45 -7.74 -1.78 7.09
CA ASN A 45 -7.48 -0.56 7.85
C ASN A 45 -6.45 -0.88 8.94
N LEU A 46 -5.44 -0.05 9.05
CA LEU A 46 -4.47 -0.11 10.14
C LEU A 46 -4.64 1.10 11.07
N PRO A 47 -4.42 0.94 12.38
CA PRO A 47 -4.45 2.05 13.31
C PRO A 47 -3.32 3.02 13.00
N VAL A 48 -3.62 4.31 13.10
CA VAL A 48 -2.62 5.37 13.06
C VAL A 48 -2.24 5.72 14.49
N ASP A 49 -0.97 5.51 14.83
CA ASP A 49 -0.40 5.86 16.14
C ASP A 49 0.73 6.87 15.92
N SER A 50 0.62 8.07 16.47
CA SER A 50 1.61 9.12 16.30
C SER A 50 2.96 8.80 16.95
N ALA A 51 3.01 7.89 17.92
CA ALA A 51 4.25 7.40 18.51
C ALA A 51 4.98 6.41 17.59
N LEU A 52 4.24 5.58 16.85
CA LEU A 52 4.79 4.55 15.97
C LEU A 52 4.95 5.00 14.52
N THR A 53 4.08 5.92 14.07
CA THR A 53 3.99 6.45 12.71
C THR A 53 4.00 7.99 12.70
N PRO A 54 5.00 8.66 13.30
CA PRO A 54 5.00 10.12 13.42
C PRO A 54 5.00 10.87 12.08
N TRP A 55 5.46 10.21 11.01
CA TRP A 55 5.53 10.77 9.66
C TRP A 55 4.15 10.94 8.99
N ILE A 56 3.14 10.17 9.40
CA ILE A 56 1.86 10.08 8.68
C ILE A 56 1.08 11.39 8.64
N SER A 57 1.22 12.24 9.67
CA SER A 57 0.58 13.56 9.74
C SER A 57 1.26 14.61 8.85
N SER A 58 2.46 14.32 8.35
CA SER A 58 3.31 15.26 7.62
C SER A 58 3.45 14.95 6.13
N ILE A 59 2.83 13.86 5.66
CA ILE A 59 2.86 13.46 4.25
C ILE A 59 1.52 13.80 3.56
N PRO A 60 1.52 14.01 2.23
CA PRO A 60 0.29 14.25 1.48
C PRO A 60 -0.72 13.10 1.59
N SER A 61 -2.01 13.42 1.63
CA SER A 61 -3.06 12.41 1.44
C SER A 61 -3.04 11.88 0.01
N GLY A 62 -3.07 10.56 -0.14
CA GLY A 62 -3.14 9.93 -1.45
C GLY A 62 -2.78 8.45 -1.45
N VAL A 63 -2.45 7.94 -2.64
CA VAL A 63 -2.14 6.53 -2.87
C VAL A 63 -0.63 6.32 -2.86
N TYR A 64 -0.19 5.46 -1.96
CA TYR A 64 1.19 5.01 -1.82
C TYR A 64 1.31 3.53 -2.19
N PHE A 65 2.53 3.07 -2.47
CA PHE A 65 2.80 1.68 -2.79
C PHE A 65 4.06 1.16 -2.09
N GLY A 66 4.13 -0.15 -1.92
CA GLY A 66 5.18 -0.82 -1.19
C GLY A 66 4.86 -2.29 -0.95
N TYR A 67 5.54 -2.90 0.02
CA TYR A 67 5.32 -4.28 0.40
C TYR A 67 4.49 -4.38 1.68
N ALA A 68 3.66 -5.41 1.75
CA ALA A 68 3.01 -5.83 2.97
C ALA A 68 3.55 -7.22 3.38
N ALA A 69 3.74 -7.44 4.67
CA ALA A 69 3.97 -8.77 5.22
C ALA A 69 2.84 -9.13 6.18
N GLU A 70 2.24 -10.29 5.91
CA GLU A 70 1.23 -10.90 6.75
C GLU A 70 1.88 -12.03 7.56
N VAL A 71 1.67 -12.02 8.87
CA VAL A 71 2.14 -13.11 9.72
C VAL A 71 1.19 -14.29 9.60
N HIS A 72 1.58 -15.27 8.78
CA HIS A 72 1.16 -16.67 8.77
C HIS A 72 -0.30 -16.95 9.21
N VAL A 73 -1.26 -16.68 8.33
CA VAL A 73 -2.53 -17.43 8.32
C VAL A 73 -2.41 -18.47 7.20
N LEU A 74 -2.00 -19.70 7.57
CA LEU A 74 -1.83 -20.86 6.67
C LEU A 74 -3.17 -21.43 6.14
N HIS A 75 -4.14 -20.57 5.82
CA HIS A 75 -5.42 -21.02 5.28
C HIS A 75 -5.94 -20.05 4.23
N GLY A 76 -6.39 -20.58 3.10
CA GLY A 76 -6.95 -19.79 2.01
C GLY A 76 -8.06 -18.86 2.54
N PHE A 77 -8.01 -17.60 2.14
CA PHE A 77 -8.94 -16.59 2.64
C PHE A 77 -10.37 -16.88 2.20
N THR A 78 -11.14 -17.50 3.10
CA THR A 78 -12.61 -17.51 3.10
C THR A 78 -13.18 -16.57 4.17
N ALA A 79 -12.33 -15.91 4.97
CA ALA A 79 -12.72 -15.08 6.12
C ALA A 79 -11.97 -13.73 6.14
N ASP A 80 -12.59 -12.73 6.76
CA ASP A 80 -12.01 -11.40 6.96
C ASP A 80 -10.74 -11.48 7.83
N PHE A 81 -9.72 -10.68 7.52
CA PHE A 81 -8.40 -10.70 8.17
C PHE A 81 -8.29 -9.72 9.37
N TYR A 82 -9.40 -9.47 10.08
CA TYR A 82 -9.38 -8.65 11.29
C TYR A 82 -8.48 -9.25 12.37
N ASP A 83 -7.88 -8.41 13.21
CA ASP A 83 -6.90 -8.75 14.26
C ASP A 83 -5.57 -9.35 13.76
N ALA A 84 -5.45 -9.68 12.47
CA ALA A 84 -4.20 -10.07 11.87
C ALA A 84 -3.20 -8.91 11.98
N HIS A 85 -1.97 -9.23 12.41
CA HIS A 85 -0.92 -8.23 12.47
C HIS A 85 -0.24 -8.11 11.11
N MET A 86 -0.21 -6.90 10.57
CA MET A 86 0.36 -6.59 9.27
C MET A 86 1.49 -5.56 9.41
N ARG A 87 2.53 -5.70 8.59
CA ARG A 87 3.58 -4.69 8.41
C ARG A 87 3.56 -4.15 7.01
N LEU A 88 3.75 -2.85 6.86
CA LEU A 88 3.84 -2.14 5.59
C LEU A 88 5.21 -1.47 5.47
N LEU A 89 5.88 -1.74 4.36
CA LEU A 89 7.09 -1.06 3.91
C LEU A 89 6.73 -0.20 2.70
N ILE A 90 6.45 1.08 2.93
CA ILE A 90 5.98 2.02 1.91
C ILE A 90 7.18 2.63 1.19
N LEU A 91 7.21 2.51 -0.13
CA LEU A 91 8.37 2.81 -0.97
C LEU A 91 8.18 4.01 -1.90
N GLY A 92 6.95 4.43 -2.16
CA GLY A 92 6.70 5.54 -3.05
C GLY A 92 5.25 5.99 -3.09
N PHE A 93 5.03 7.09 -3.79
CA PHE A 93 3.75 7.74 -4.00
C PHE A 93 3.31 7.60 -5.46
N ILE A 94 2.03 7.28 -5.68
CA ILE A 94 1.44 7.15 -7.01
C ILE A 94 0.71 8.44 -7.39
N ARG A 95 -0.16 8.95 -6.50
CA ARG A 95 -1.04 10.09 -6.79
C ARG A 95 -1.71 10.63 -5.53
N GLU A 96 -2.16 11.88 -5.61
CA GLU A 96 -3.04 12.49 -4.61
C GLU A 96 -4.42 11.83 -4.56
N GLU A 97 -5.14 12.10 -3.47
CA GLU A 97 -6.56 11.77 -3.34
C GLU A 97 -7.38 12.42 -4.47
N LYS A 98 -8.43 11.73 -4.91
CA LYS A 98 -9.28 12.19 -6.00
C LYS A 98 -10.74 12.01 -5.63
N ASP A 99 -11.55 12.97 -6.07
CA ASP A 99 -13.00 12.83 -6.06
C ASP A 99 -13.48 12.06 -7.30
N TYR A 100 -14.39 11.11 -7.09
CA TYR A 100 -14.94 10.27 -8.15
C TYR A 100 -16.43 10.55 -8.35
N LYS A 101 -16.82 10.65 -9.62
CA LYS A 101 -18.23 10.84 -10.01
C LYS A 101 -19.02 9.53 -10.11
N SER A 102 -18.34 8.38 -10.11
CA SER A 102 -18.96 7.06 -10.13
C SER A 102 -18.06 6.01 -9.48
N LEU A 103 -18.66 4.88 -9.09
CA LEU A 103 -17.94 3.74 -8.52
C LEU A 103 -16.98 3.11 -9.53
N GLU A 104 -17.39 3.03 -10.79
CA GLU A 104 -16.60 2.47 -11.89
C GLU A 104 -15.32 3.29 -12.10
N ALA A 105 -15.42 4.61 -12.09
CA ALA A 105 -14.26 5.49 -12.22
C ALA A 105 -13.26 5.32 -11.06
N LEU A 106 -13.75 5.07 -9.84
CA LEU A 106 -12.93 4.74 -8.68
C LEU A 106 -12.24 3.39 -8.86
N ILE A 107 -12.98 2.36 -9.25
CA ILE A 107 -12.45 1.00 -9.49
C ILE A 107 -11.38 1.01 -10.57
N ASP A 108 -11.63 1.70 -11.70
CA ASP A 108 -10.67 1.81 -12.81
C ASP A 108 -9.35 2.45 -12.35
N ASP A 109 -9.43 3.51 -11.53
CA ASP A 109 -8.25 4.18 -11.01
C ASP A 109 -7.50 3.31 -9.99
N ILE A 110 -8.20 2.58 -9.10
CA ILE A 110 -7.56 1.64 -8.16
C ILE A 110 -6.84 0.52 -8.92
N ASN A 111 -7.50 -0.06 -9.93
CA ASN A 111 -6.88 -1.10 -10.75
C ASN A 111 -5.63 -0.58 -11.46
N PHE A 112 -5.69 0.63 -12.02
CA PHE A 112 -4.52 1.27 -12.61
C PHE A 112 -3.42 1.54 -11.57
N ASP A 113 -3.77 1.99 -10.35
CA ASP A 113 -2.81 2.18 -9.26
C ASP A 113 -2.09 0.86 -8.91
N CYS A 114 -2.83 -0.27 -8.88
CA CYS A 114 -2.24 -1.58 -8.67
C CYS A 114 -1.26 -1.97 -9.78
N GLU A 115 -1.58 -1.70 -11.06
CA GLU A 115 -0.66 -1.98 -12.17
C GLU A 115 0.60 -1.09 -12.13
N VAL A 116 0.45 0.18 -11.74
CA VAL A 116 1.60 1.08 -11.52
C VAL A 116 2.47 0.56 -10.38
N ALA A 117 1.87 0.14 -9.26
CA ALA A 117 2.60 -0.43 -8.12
C ALA A 117 3.39 -1.69 -8.53
N LYS A 118 2.74 -2.64 -9.20
CA LYS A 118 3.38 -3.87 -9.71
C LYS A 118 4.55 -3.55 -10.65
N SER A 119 4.33 -2.67 -11.62
CA SER A 119 5.35 -2.26 -12.59
C SER A 119 6.54 -1.57 -11.91
N SER A 120 6.26 -0.73 -10.92
CA SER A 120 7.29 0.01 -10.18
C SER A 120 8.14 -0.91 -9.30
N LEU A 121 7.51 -1.87 -8.61
CA LEU A 121 8.16 -2.84 -7.72
C LEU A 121 8.90 -3.96 -8.47
N ALA A 122 8.57 -4.21 -9.74
CA ALA A 122 9.27 -5.21 -10.55
C ALA A 122 10.74 -4.87 -10.83
N ARG A 123 11.13 -3.60 -10.65
CA ARG A 123 12.51 -3.13 -10.84
C ARG A 123 13.41 -3.58 -9.69
N GLN A 124 14.64 -3.98 -10.02
CA GLN A 124 15.57 -4.56 -9.05
C GLN A 124 15.81 -3.67 -7.81
N ALA A 125 16.04 -2.37 -8.00
CA ALA A 125 16.28 -1.43 -6.90
C ALA A 125 15.04 -1.14 -6.02
N TRP A 126 13.87 -1.66 -6.41
CA TRP A 126 12.60 -1.51 -5.69
C TRP A 126 12.16 -2.81 -4.99
N LYS A 127 12.95 -3.88 -5.09
CA LYS A 127 12.71 -5.11 -4.33
C LYS A 127 13.00 -4.88 -2.85
N ALA A 128 12.21 -5.51 -1.96
CA ALA A 128 12.37 -5.32 -0.52
C ALA A 128 13.77 -5.64 -0.01
N GLU A 129 14.45 -6.63 -0.60
CA GLU A 129 15.83 -7.02 -0.28
C GLU A 129 16.88 -6.01 -0.76
N SER A 130 16.49 -5.09 -1.65
CA SER A 130 17.35 -4.03 -2.19
C SER A 130 17.14 -2.69 -1.48
N VAL A 131 16.23 -2.60 -0.51
CA VAL A 131 15.87 -1.36 0.17
C VAL A 131 16.22 -1.44 1.66
N GLY A 132 17.42 -0.97 2.02
CA GLY A 132 17.85 -0.85 3.42
C GLY A 132 17.66 -2.15 4.22
N ASP A 133 17.05 -2.04 5.40
CA ASP A 133 16.62 -3.15 6.26
C ASP A 133 15.18 -3.62 5.97
N GLY A 134 14.68 -3.39 4.74
CA GLY A 134 13.28 -3.58 4.37
C GLY A 134 12.83 -5.03 4.48
N ALA A 135 13.65 -5.97 4.01
CA ALA A 135 13.37 -7.39 4.14
C ALA A 135 13.38 -7.86 5.60
N GLU A 136 14.36 -7.43 6.42
CA GLU A 136 14.39 -7.76 7.84
C GLU A 136 13.17 -7.20 8.58
N TYR A 137 12.77 -5.97 8.27
CA TYR A 137 11.59 -5.35 8.86
C TYR A 137 10.31 -6.16 8.59
N LEU A 138 10.10 -6.57 7.35
CA LEU A 138 8.94 -7.37 6.95
C LEU A 138 8.92 -8.75 7.62
N LEU A 139 10.09 -9.38 7.80
CA LEU A 139 10.24 -10.74 8.32
C LEU A 139 10.46 -10.83 9.84
N LYS A 140 10.48 -9.69 10.55
CA LYS A 140 10.69 -9.64 12.00
C LYS A 140 9.66 -10.50 12.75
N LYS A 141 10.08 -11.23 13.79
CA LYS A 141 9.12 -11.94 14.67
C LYS A 141 8.29 -10.93 15.47
N LEU A 142 6.99 -11.20 15.65
CA LEU A 142 6.11 -10.43 16.53
C LEU A 142 6.46 -10.64 18.00
#